data_AF-A0A2N6IHU7-F1
#
_entry.id   AF-A0A2N6IHU7-F1
#
_cell.length_a   1.000
_cell.length_b   1.000
_cell.length_c   1.000
_cell.angle_alpha   90.00
_cell.angle_beta   90.00
_cell.angle_gamma   90.00
#
_symmetry.space_group_name_H-M   'P 1'
#
loop_
_entity.id
_entity.type
_entity.pdbx_description
1 polymer ?
#
loop_
_entity_poly.entity_id
_entity_poly.type
_entity_poly.pdbx_seq_one_letter_code
_entity_poly.pdbx_strand_id
1 'polypeptide(L)'
;MGSLEQFHVGTNRQQYNVSFSLAGNAEGGGSLKLVDVGVTGVHSFTFDSTGRSPSNMGWVNEGFSFIATAANSTLYFQGNNKNSVWGAALDNVSVTAVPEPSTYAMLAAGLGLIGFMARRRRTQRG
;
A
#
# COMPACT_ATOMS: atom_id res chain seq x y z
N MET A 1 8.18 -18.98 8.42
CA MET A 1 8.88 -18.69 7.15
C MET A 1 8.24 -17.44 6.58
N GLY A 2 9.02 -16.38 6.29
CA GLY A 2 8.49 -15.12 5.74
C GLY A 2 8.44 -15.16 4.21
N SER A 3 7.56 -14.36 3.59
CA SER A 3 7.58 -14.09 2.15
C SER A 3 8.34 -12.79 1.90
N LEU A 4 9.33 -12.83 1.00
CA LEU A 4 10.00 -11.63 0.52
C LEU A 4 9.43 -11.30 -0.84
N GLU A 5 8.74 -10.16 -0.94
CA GLU A 5 8.21 -9.66 -2.21
C GLU A 5 8.96 -8.40 -2.62
N GLN A 6 9.81 -8.51 -3.63
CA GLN A 6 10.54 -7.35 -4.14
C GLN A 6 9.64 -6.52 -5.06
N PHE A 7 9.29 -5.32 -4.63
CA PHE A 7 8.67 -4.32 -5.50
C PHE A 7 9.74 -3.40 -6.11
N HIS A 8 9.55 -2.94 -7.35
CA HIS A 8 10.41 -1.93 -7.96
C HIS A 8 9.72 -0.57 -7.88
N VAL A 9 10.03 0.18 -6.84
CA VAL A 9 9.41 1.48 -6.57
C VAL A 9 10.33 2.59 -7.09
N GLY A 10 10.04 3.15 -8.27
CA GLY A 10 10.87 4.18 -8.91
C GLY A 10 10.62 5.60 -8.40
N THR A 11 11.68 6.41 -8.39
CA THR A 11 11.79 7.86 -8.07
C THR A 11 11.90 8.24 -6.58
N ASN A 12 13.06 8.82 -6.24
CA ASN A 12 13.34 9.39 -4.93
C ASN A 12 12.31 10.46 -4.56
N ARG A 13 11.93 10.50 -3.28
CA ARG A 13 11.01 11.47 -2.66
C ARG A 13 9.55 11.36 -3.08
N GLN A 14 9.19 10.32 -3.83
CA GLN A 14 7.81 9.98 -4.16
C GLN A 14 7.14 9.25 -2.98
N GLN A 15 5.93 9.65 -2.61
CA GLN A 15 5.11 8.94 -1.62
C GLN A 15 4.37 7.77 -2.28
N TYR A 16 4.25 6.68 -1.54
CA TYR A 16 3.57 5.46 -1.92
C TYR A 16 2.59 5.01 -0.85
N ASN A 17 1.50 4.39 -1.27
CA ASN A 17 0.57 3.67 -0.41
C ASN A 17 0.71 2.17 -0.66
N VAL A 18 0.87 1.41 0.41
CA VAL A 18 0.84 -0.06 0.44
C VAL A 18 -0.49 -0.49 1.04
N SER A 19 -1.14 -1.45 0.40
CA SER A 19 -2.30 -2.14 0.95
C SER A 19 -2.17 -3.65 0.78
N PHE A 20 -2.71 -4.42 1.71
CA PHE A 20 -2.74 -5.88 1.65
C PHE A 20 -3.92 -6.42 2.45
N SER A 21 -4.32 -7.64 2.16
CA SER A 21 -5.26 -8.41 3.00
C SER A 21 -4.48 -9.23 4.01
N LEU A 22 -4.89 -9.16 5.27
CA LEU A 22 -4.30 -9.86 6.40
C LEU A 22 -5.31 -10.82 7.01
N ALA A 23 -4.88 -12.06 7.24
CA ALA A 23 -5.56 -13.02 8.08
C ALA A 23 -4.54 -13.81 8.89
N GLY A 24 -4.99 -14.89 9.53
CA GLY A 24 -4.14 -15.75 10.34
C GLY A 24 -4.50 -17.21 10.14
N ASN A 25 -3.51 -18.09 10.11
CA ASN A 25 -3.78 -19.52 10.06
C ASN A 25 -4.53 -19.94 11.34
N ALA A 26 -5.76 -20.40 11.16
CA ALA A 26 -6.67 -20.78 12.24
C ALA A 26 -6.55 -22.27 12.66
N GLU A 27 -5.72 -23.05 11.99
CA GLU A 27 -5.56 -24.50 12.21
C GLU A 27 -4.73 -24.81 13.47
N GLY A 28 -4.00 -23.84 14.01
CA GLY A 28 -3.23 -24.05 15.24
C GLY A 28 -2.46 -22.83 15.75
N GLY A 29 -1.69 -23.07 16.81
CA GLY A 29 -0.92 -22.03 17.51
C GLY A 29 -1.79 -21.09 18.36
N GLY A 30 -1.17 -20.01 18.87
CA GLY A 30 -1.92 -18.93 19.52
C GLY A 30 -2.83 -18.19 18.53
N SER A 31 -3.93 -17.64 19.01
CA SER A 31 -4.92 -16.97 18.14
C SER A 31 -4.40 -15.66 17.54
N LEU A 32 -3.53 -14.95 18.25
CA LEU A 32 -2.93 -13.71 17.76
C LEU A 32 -1.78 -14.00 16.78
N LYS A 33 -1.93 -13.56 15.54
CA LYS A 33 -0.93 -13.67 14.47
C LYS A 33 -0.34 -12.31 14.19
N LEU A 34 0.98 -12.22 14.11
CA LEU A 34 1.69 -10.97 13.91
C LEU A 34 2.41 -10.96 12.55
N VAL A 35 2.46 -9.81 11.89
CA VAL A 35 3.30 -9.61 10.71
C VAL A 35 4.00 -8.27 10.82
N ASP A 36 5.30 -8.28 10.57
CA ASP A 36 6.10 -7.08 10.42
C ASP A 36 6.25 -6.80 8.93
N VAL A 37 5.88 -5.59 8.52
CA VAL A 37 5.86 -5.16 7.13
C VAL A 37 6.67 -3.88 7.00
N GLY A 38 7.44 -3.74 5.93
CA GLY A 38 8.23 -2.53 5.80
C GLY A 38 8.98 -2.37 4.51
N VAL A 39 9.61 -1.20 4.39
CA VAL A 39 10.50 -0.83 3.30
C VAL A 39 11.79 -0.26 3.88
N THR A 40 11.68 0.89 4.54
CA THR A 40 12.76 1.56 5.28
C THR A 40 12.55 1.53 6.79
N GLY A 41 11.29 1.44 7.24
CA GLY A 41 10.88 1.22 8.63
C GLY A 41 10.13 -0.10 8.80
N VAL A 42 9.73 -0.39 10.04
CA VAL A 42 8.93 -1.57 10.41
C VAL A 42 7.54 -1.11 10.85
N HIS A 43 6.51 -1.73 10.30
CA HIS A 43 5.12 -1.62 10.72
C HIS A 43 4.64 -2.99 11.20
N SER A 44 4.21 -3.09 12.45
CA SER A 44 3.70 -4.34 13.01
C SER A 44 2.17 -4.36 12.98
N PHE A 45 1.61 -5.38 12.34
CA PHE A 45 0.18 -5.63 12.31
C PHE A 45 -0.15 -6.94 13.02
N THR A 46 -1.37 -7.04 13.54
CA THR A 46 -1.83 -8.24 14.24
C THR A 46 -3.22 -8.64 13.81
N PHE A 47 -3.47 -9.94 13.73
CA PHE A 47 -4.78 -10.51 13.44
C PHE A 47 -5.16 -11.54 14.51
N ASP A 48 -6.35 -11.41 15.07
CA ASP A 48 -6.92 -12.42 15.97
C ASP A 48 -7.71 -13.47 15.17
N SER A 49 -7.18 -14.68 15.12
CA SER A 49 -7.78 -15.83 14.45
C SER A 49 -8.82 -16.59 15.30
N THR A 50 -9.18 -16.09 16.48
CA THR A 50 -10.21 -16.70 17.33
C THR A 50 -11.53 -16.87 16.55
N GLY A 51 -12.06 -18.10 16.52
CA GLY A 51 -13.29 -18.43 15.81
C GLY A 51 -13.18 -18.45 14.28
N ARG A 52 -11.97 -18.34 13.71
CA ARG A 52 -11.72 -18.47 12.26
C ARG A 52 -11.46 -19.92 11.87
N SER A 53 -11.44 -20.19 10.57
CA SER A 53 -11.14 -21.52 10.00
C SER A 53 -10.54 -21.40 8.59
N PRO A 54 -9.99 -22.47 8.00
CA PRO A 54 -9.44 -22.42 6.63
C PRO A 54 -10.43 -21.94 5.56
N SER A 55 -11.73 -22.21 5.73
CA SER A 55 -12.78 -21.75 4.82
C SER A 55 -13.41 -20.41 5.21
N ASN A 56 -13.12 -19.90 6.42
CA ASN A 56 -13.58 -18.62 6.92
C ASN A 56 -12.43 -17.90 7.65
N MET A 57 -11.46 -17.45 6.86
CA MET A 57 -10.22 -16.86 7.36
C MET A 57 -10.43 -15.48 8.00
N GLY A 58 -11.49 -14.76 7.60
CA GLY A 58 -11.80 -13.47 8.18
C GLY A 58 -10.89 -12.32 7.75
N TRP A 59 -10.38 -12.36 6.52
CA TRP A 59 -9.49 -11.36 5.94
C TRP A 59 -9.91 -9.91 6.25
N VAL A 60 -8.93 -9.10 6.66
CA VAL A 60 -9.06 -7.64 6.86
C VAL A 60 -8.08 -6.90 5.96
N ASN A 61 -8.43 -5.69 5.54
CA ASN A 61 -7.53 -4.85 4.76
C ASN A 61 -6.65 -4.01 5.70
N GLU A 62 -5.34 -4.09 5.49
CA GLU A 62 -4.33 -3.34 6.21
C GLU A 62 -3.46 -2.57 5.20
N GLY A 63 -2.71 -1.58 5.70
CA GLY A 63 -1.86 -0.78 4.84
C GLY A 63 -1.08 0.29 5.58
N PHE A 64 -0.09 0.85 4.89
CA PHE A 64 0.71 1.96 5.37
C PHE A 64 1.22 2.78 4.19
N SER A 65 1.67 4.00 4.46
CA SER A 65 2.32 4.85 3.47
C SER A 65 3.79 5.02 3.80
N PHE A 66 4.62 5.17 2.77
CA PHE A 66 6.04 5.51 2.94
C PHE A 66 6.49 6.48 1.85
N ILE A 67 7.61 7.16 2.08
CA ILE A 67 8.29 7.97 1.07
C ILE A 67 9.52 7.20 0.60
N ALA A 68 9.63 6.96 -0.71
CA ALA A 68 10.79 6.31 -1.29
C ALA A 68 12.03 7.21 -1.12
N THR A 69 13.10 6.69 -0.52
CA THR A 69 14.36 7.43 -0.31
C THR A 69 15.46 7.04 -1.29
N ALA A 70 15.26 5.94 -2.02
CA ALA A 70 16.16 5.43 -3.05
C ALA A 70 15.36 5.06 -4.30
N ALA A 71 16.06 5.00 -5.45
CA ALA A 71 15.46 4.66 -6.74
C ALA A 71 14.88 3.24 -6.78
N ASN A 72 15.37 2.36 -5.88
CA ASN A 72 14.91 1.00 -5.68
C ASN A 72 14.67 0.81 -4.19
N SER A 73 13.52 0.22 -3.84
CA SER A 73 13.13 -0.03 -2.46
C SER A 73 12.47 -1.41 -2.38
N THR A 74 12.82 -2.22 -1.38
CA THR A 74 12.26 -3.56 -1.22
C THR A 74 11.18 -3.54 -0.15
N LEU A 75 9.94 -3.89 -0.52
CA LEU A 75 8.89 -4.22 0.44
C LEU A 75 9.20 -5.60 1.04
N TYR A 76 8.98 -5.79 2.33
CA TYR A 76 9.12 -7.10 2.96
C TYR A 76 7.94 -7.39 3.88
N PHE A 77 7.65 -8.68 4.02
CA PHE A 77 6.72 -9.21 5.00
C PHE A 77 7.42 -10.30 5.80
N GLN A 78 7.41 -10.17 7.11
CA GLN A 78 8.08 -11.11 7.99
C GLN A 78 7.14 -11.53 9.12
N GLY A 79 7.00 -12.84 9.30
CA GLY A 79 6.39 -13.36 10.52
C GLY A 79 7.23 -12.99 11.74
N ASN A 80 6.61 -12.42 12.75
CA ASN A 80 7.29 -12.01 13.98
C ASN A 80 7.71 -13.24 14.82
N ASN A 81 8.78 -13.12 15.62
CA ASN A 81 9.28 -14.19 16.50
C ASN A 81 8.27 -14.66 17.57
N LYS A 82 7.20 -13.90 17.80
CA LYS A 82 6.09 -14.29 18.67
C LYS A 82 5.11 -15.27 18.02
N ASN A 83 5.18 -15.46 16.69
CA ASN A 83 4.36 -16.45 16.00
C ASN A 83 4.96 -17.86 16.16
N SER A 84 4.07 -18.87 16.14
CA SER A 84 4.47 -20.25 15.87
C SER A 84 4.59 -20.49 14.36
N VAL A 85 4.74 -21.75 13.94
CA VAL A 85 4.66 -22.15 12.53
C VAL A 85 3.31 -21.77 11.88
N TRP A 86 2.28 -21.53 12.69
CA TRP A 86 0.94 -21.11 12.29
C TRP A 86 0.84 -19.57 12.32
N GLY A 87 1.44 -18.93 11.31
CA GLY A 87 1.60 -17.46 11.25
C GLY A 87 0.45 -16.69 10.60
N ALA A 88 0.71 -15.42 10.32
CA ALA A 88 -0.15 -14.58 9.51
C ALA A 88 -0.23 -15.09 8.06
N ALA A 89 -1.37 -14.87 7.42
CA ALA A 89 -1.60 -15.10 6.00
C ALA A 89 -1.79 -13.75 5.30
N LEU A 90 -1.27 -13.62 4.08
CA LEU A 90 -1.27 -12.39 3.30
C LEU A 90 -1.84 -12.66 1.91
N ASP A 91 -2.57 -11.70 1.37
CA ASP A 91 -3.06 -11.71 -0.01
C ASP A 91 -3.28 -10.27 -0.52
N ASN A 92 -3.53 -10.10 -1.82
CA ASN A 92 -3.91 -8.84 -2.45
C ASN A 92 -2.97 -7.67 -2.12
N VAL A 93 -1.66 -7.93 -2.15
CA VAL A 93 -0.63 -6.89 -1.93
C VAL A 93 -0.64 -5.93 -3.12
N SER A 94 -0.72 -4.64 -2.83
CA SER A 94 -0.70 -3.56 -3.82
C SER A 94 0.13 -2.40 -3.33
N VAL A 95 0.89 -1.79 -4.24
CA VAL A 95 1.71 -0.60 -4.01
C VAL A 95 1.39 0.42 -5.08
N THR A 96 0.99 1.63 -4.69
CA THR A 96 0.56 2.69 -5.60
C THR A 96 1.28 4.00 -5.30
N ALA A 97 1.74 4.68 -6.35
CA ALA A 97 2.33 6.01 -6.22
C ALA A 97 1.23 7.04 -5.92
N VAL A 98 1.48 7.93 -4.95
CA VAL A 98 0.59 9.06 -4.64
C VAL A 98 1.01 10.26 -5.48
N PRO A 99 0.20 10.72 -6.47
CA PRO A 99 0.64 11.79 -7.36
C PRO A 99 1.00 13.07 -6.59
N GLU A 100 2.10 13.72 -6.98
CA GLU A 100 2.51 14.97 -6.33
C GLU A 100 1.41 16.04 -6.45
N PRO A 101 1.15 16.85 -5.41
CA PRO A 101 0.17 17.94 -5.46
C PRO A 101 0.42 18.92 -6.63
N SER A 102 1.69 19.12 -7.00
CA SER A 102 2.11 19.93 -8.15
C SER A 102 1.55 19.41 -9.47
N THR A 103 1.40 18.09 -9.64
CA THR A 103 0.85 17.48 -10.86
C THR A 103 -0.61 17.85 -11.04
N TYR A 104 -1.40 17.85 -9.96
CA TYR A 104 -2.78 18.31 -9.99
C TYR A 104 -2.87 19.82 -10.23
N ALA A 105 -1.99 20.61 -9.61
CA ALA A 105 -1.94 22.06 -9.85
C ALA A 105 -1.61 22.37 -11.32
N MET A 106 -0.66 21.65 -11.93
CA MET A 106 -0.28 21.79 -13.33
C MET A 106 -1.40 21.34 -14.27
N LEU A 107 -2.11 20.25 -13.95
CA LEU A 107 -3.30 19.82 -14.68
C LEU A 107 -4.38 20.91 -14.63
N ALA A 108 -4.70 21.41 -13.44
CA ALA A 108 -5.69 22.48 -13.26
C ALA A 108 -5.28 23.76 -14.00
N ALA A 109 -4.00 24.15 -13.93
CA ALA A 109 -3.46 25.28 -14.68
C ALA A 109 -3.58 25.08 -16.20
N GLY A 110 -3.24 23.89 -16.71
CA GLY A 110 -3.37 23.53 -18.12
C GLY A 110 -4.82 23.59 -18.60
N LEU A 111 -5.75 23.05 -17.82
CA LEU A 111 -7.19 23.12 -18.11
C LEU A 111 -7.71 24.57 -18.07
N GLY A 112 -7.25 25.36 -17.09
CA GLY A 112 -7.58 26.79 -16.99
C GLY A 112 -7.11 27.59 -18.22
N LEU A 113 -5.89 27.32 -18.70
CA LEU A 113 -5.34 27.94 -19.90
C LEU A 113 -6.19 27.60 -21.15
N ILE A 114 -6.53 26.32 -21.33
CA ILE A 114 -7.38 25.85 -22.44
C ILE A 114 -8.75 26.54 -22.42
N GLY A 115 -9.39 26.58 -21.25
CA GLY A 115 -10.68 27.26 -21.06
C GLY A 115 -10.61 28.75 -21.39
N PHE A 116 -9.54 29.44 -20.96
CA PHE A 116 -9.33 30.85 -21.27
C PHE A 116 -9.13 31.10 -22.77
N MET A 117 -8.33 30.28 -23.46
CA MET A 117 -8.13 30.38 -24.90
C MET A 117 -9.44 30.14 -25.68
N ALA A 118 -10.24 29.15 -25.28
CA ALA A 118 -11.54 28.88 -25.87
C ALA A 118 -12.49 30.08 -25.73
N ARG A 119 -12.51 30.74 -24.56
CA ARG A 119 -13.28 31.97 -24.32
C ARG A 119 -12.85 33.09 -25.27
N ARG A 120 -11.55 33.33 -25.44
CA ARG A 120 -11.03 34.41 -26.32
C ARG A 120 -11.44 34.22 -27.79
N ARG A 121 -11.39 32.98 -28.30
CA ARG A 121 -11.81 32.68 -29.68
C ARG A 121 -13.29 32.95 -29.93
N ARG A 122 -14.14 32.81 -28.89
CA ARG A 122 -15.57 33.10 -28.99
C ARG A 122 -15.85 34.60 -29.06
N THR A 123 -15.11 35.42 -28.31
CA THR A 123 -15.24 36.88 -28.33
C THR A 123 -14.78 37.51 -29.65
N GLN A 124 -13.90 36.86 -30.42
CA GLN A 124 -13.43 37.36 -31.73
C GLN A 124 -14.35 36.97 -32.90
N ARG A 125 -15.42 36.20 -32.67
CA ARG A 125 -16.35 35.71 -33.69
C ARG A 125 -17.77 36.31 -33.59
N GLY A 126 -17.96 37.35 -32.78
CA GLY A 126 -19.18 38.16 -32.70
C GLY A 126 -18.84 39.62 -32.88
#